data_AF-A0A699UKH7-F1
#
_entry.id   AF-A0A699UKH7-F1
#
_cell.length_a   1.000
_cell.length_b   1.000
_cell.length_c   1.000
_cell.angle_alpha   90.00
_cell.angle_beta   90.00
_cell.angle_gamma   90.00
#
_symmetry.space_group_name_H-M   'P 1'
#
loop_
_entity.id
_entity.type
_entity.pdbx_description
1 polymer ?
#
loop_
_entity_poly.entity_id
_entity_poly.type
_entity_poly.pdbx_seq_one_letter_code
_entity_poly.pdbx_strand_id
1 'polypeptide(L)'
;VGISHETSVARSLQQNGVVEIRNRTLIEAARTMLIYAQAPLFLWAEAVATACFTQNRSIIRLRMERLRMSLCMVDIGIFIGYAPTKKAFRIYKRRTRRIVETIHVDFDELTAMASEQRSSGPALNDMI
;
A
#
# COMPACT_ATOMS: atom_id res chain seq x y z
N VAL A 1 2.28 -3.14 -24.00
CA VAL A 1 1.58 -3.00 -22.69
C VAL A 1 0.92 -4.34 -22.39
N GLY A 2 1.57 -5.19 -21.59
CA GLY A 2 1.18 -6.59 -21.36
C GLY A 2 0.06 -6.75 -20.32
N ILE A 3 -1.07 -6.09 -20.54
CA ILE A 3 -2.24 -6.17 -19.65
C ILE A 3 -3.27 -7.06 -20.34
N SER A 4 -3.58 -8.20 -19.73
CA SER A 4 -4.66 -9.09 -20.17
C SER A 4 -6.01 -8.48 -19.80
N HIS A 5 -6.85 -8.23 -20.80
CA HIS A 5 -8.20 -7.71 -20.60
C HIS A 5 -9.14 -8.86 -20.29
N GLU A 6 -9.51 -9.00 -19.01
CA GLU A 6 -10.54 -9.94 -18.60
C GLU A 6 -11.89 -9.23 -18.56
N THR A 7 -12.79 -9.62 -19.46
CA THR A 7 -14.20 -9.19 -19.43
C THR A 7 -14.95 -9.98 -18.37
N SER A 8 -15.65 -9.29 -17.47
CA SER A 8 -16.52 -9.95 -16.50
C SER A 8 -17.64 -10.72 -17.21
N VAL A 9 -18.04 -11.85 -16.61
CA VAL A 9 -19.17 -12.65 -17.10
C VAL A 9 -20.44 -11.80 -16.98
N ALA A 10 -21.22 -11.73 -18.06
CA ALA A 10 -22.52 -11.06 -18.04
C ALA A 10 -23.36 -11.59 -16.87
N ARG A 11 -23.75 -10.70 -15.95
CA ARG A 11 -24.53 -10.97 -14.71
C ARG A 11 -23.78 -11.56 -13.50
N SER A 12 -22.45 -11.50 -13.42
CA SER A 12 -21.76 -11.75 -12.14
C SER A 12 -21.91 -10.53 -11.19
N LEU A 13 -22.97 -10.52 -10.38
CA LEU A 13 -23.35 -9.40 -9.51
C LEU A 13 -22.31 -9.04 -8.44
N GLN A 14 -21.47 -9.98 -7.99
CA GLN A 14 -20.56 -9.74 -6.85
C GLN A 14 -19.36 -8.84 -7.18
N GLN A 15 -18.78 -8.94 -8.37
CA GLN A 15 -17.63 -8.09 -8.77
C GLN A 15 -18.10 -6.72 -9.30
N ASN A 16 -19.19 -6.68 -10.07
CA ASN A 16 -19.76 -5.42 -10.54
C ASN A 16 -20.36 -4.59 -9.40
N GLY A 17 -20.92 -5.24 -8.36
CA GLY A 17 -21.51 -4.55 -7.23
C GLY A 17 -20.52 -3.67 -6.46
N VAL A 18 -19.26 -4.07 -6.32
CA VAL A 18 -18.24 -3.25 -5.63
C VAL A 18 -17.92 -1.98 -6.42
N VAL A 19 -17.83 -2.09 -7.76
CA VAL A 19 -17.59 -0.95 -8.64
C VAL A 19 -18.81 -0.02 -8.66
N GLU A 20 -20.02 -0.58 -8.76
CA GLU A 20 -21.27 0.17 -8.75
C GLU A 20 -21.46 0.95 -7.44
N ILE A 21 -21.20 0.32 -6.29
CA ILE A 21 -21.30 0.99 -4.98
C ILE A 21 -20.28 2.12 -4.88
N ARG A 22 -19.02 1.88 -5.28
CA ARG A 22 -17.98 2.91 -5.24
C ARG A 22 -18.28 4.07 -6.17
N ASN A 23 -18.74 3.80 -7.40
CA ASN A 23 -19.13 4.84 -8.35
C ASN A 23 -20.33 5.65 -7.82
N ARG A 24 -21.31 5.00 -7.19
CA ARG A 24 -22.43 5.69 -6.54
C ARG A 24 -21.95 6.61 -5.42
N THR A 25 -21.11 6.12 -4.51
CA THR A 25 -20.56 6.93 -3.42
C THR A 25 -19.74 8.12 -3.93
N LEU A 26 -18.94 7.92 -4.99
CA LEU A 26 -18.13 8.98 -5.61
C LEU A 26 -19.02 10.10 -6.18
N ILE A 27 -20.07 9.73 -6.92
CA ILE A 27 -21.01 10.68 -7.52
C ILE A 27 -21.75 11.47 -6.44
N GLU A 28 -22.21 10.80 -5.38
CA GLU A 28 -22.88 11.46 -4.25
C GLU A 28 -21.93 12.40 -3.48
N ALA A 29 -20.66 12.01 -3.29
CA ALA A 29 -19.64 12.87 -2.71
C ALA A 29 -19.38 14.13 -3.57
N ALA A 30 -19.30 13.99 -4.90
CA ALA A 30 -19.13 15.13 -5.78
C ALA A 30 -20.36 16.07 -5.77
N ARG A 31 -21.58 15.52 -5.75
CA ARG A 31 -22.82 16.30 -5.64
C ARG A 31 -22.87 17.11 -4.35
N THR A 32 -22.57 16.46 -3.22
CA THR A 32 -22.57 17.13 -1.91
C THR A 32 -21.50 18.21 -1.83
N MET A 33 -20.30 18.00 -2.40
CA MET A 33 -19.28 19.05 -2.51
C MET A 33 -19.76 20.27 -3.30
N LEU A 34 -20.41 20.08 -4.45
CA LEU A 34 -20.92 21.18 -5.26
C LEU A 34 -22.04 21.96 -4.56
N ILE A 35 -22.96 21.26 -3.90
CA ILE A 35 -24.05 21.89 -3.15
C ILE A 35 -23.49 22.67 -1.96
N TYR A 36 -22.55 22.09 -1.22
CA TYR A 36 -21.94 22.72 -0.04
C TYR A 36 -21.14 23.98 -0.41
N ALA A 37 -20.38 23.92 -1.50
CA ALA A 37 -19.59 25.06 -1.97
C ALA A 37 -20.41 26.09 -2.75
N GLN A 38 -21.71 25.85 -2.98
CA GLN A 38 -22.55 26.66 -3.87
C GLN A 38 -21.91 26.85 -5.26
N ALA A 39 -21.23 25.81 -5.71
CA ALA A 39 -20.40 25.83 -6.89
C ALA A 39 -21.25 25.56 -8.15
N PRO A 40 -20.96 26.26 -9.27
CA PRO A 40 -21.63 26.01 -10.53
C PRO A 40 -21.42 24.57 -11.04
N LEU A 41 -22.43 24.04 -11.74
CA LEU A 41 -22.42 22.70 -12.33
C LEU A 41 -21.29 22.47 -13.35
N PHE A 42 -20.74 23.53 -13.98
CA PHE A 42 -19.62 23.38 -14.90
C PHE A 42 -18.35 22.85 -14.20
N LEU A 43 -18.24 23.02 -12.88
CA LEU A 43 -17.14 22.50 -12.05
C LEU A 43 -17.32 21.01 -11.70
N TRP A 44 -18.28 20.32 -12.30
CA TRP A 44 -18.55 18.89 -12.04
C TRP A 44 -17.31 18.00 -12.16
N ALA A 45 -16.49 18.22 -13.20
CA ALA A 45 -15.27 17.44 -13.39
C ALA A 45 -14.26 17.63 -12.25
N GLU A 46 -14.10 18.86 -11.76
CA GLU A 46 -13.20 19.19 -10.65
C GLU A 46 -13.72 18.65 -9.31
N ALA A 47 -15.04 18.71 -9.09
CA ALA A 47 -15.67 18.12 -7.92
C ALA A 47 -15.49 16.60 -7.86
N VAL A 48 -15.65 15.90 -8.98
CA VAL A 48 -15.41 14.45 -9.08
C VAL A 48 -13.94 14.12 -8.86
N ALA A 49 -13.01 14.89 -9.44
CA ALA A 49 -11.57 14.70 -9.22
C ALA A 49 -11.19 14.88 -7.75
N THR A 50 -11.76 15.88 -7.08
CA THR A 50 -11.53 16.17 -5.66
C THR A 50 -12.10 15.07 -4.76
N ALA A 51 -13.32 14.60 -5.04
CA ALA A 51 -13.93 13.46 -4.35
C ALA A 51 -13.09 12.18 -4.53
N CYS A 52 -12.60 11.92 -5.75
CA CYS A 52 -11.75 10.78 -6.06
C CYS A 52 -10.41 10.86 -5.31
N PHE A 53 -9.78 12.03 -5.30
CA PHE A 53 -8.50 12.25 -4.63
C PHE A 53 -8.60 12.02 -3.11
N THR A 54 -9.64 12.57 -2.47
CA THR A 54 -9.87 12.42 -1.03
C THR A 54 -10.17 10.97 -0.65
N GLN A 55 -10.99 10.27 -1.45
CA GLN A 55 -11.33 8.87 -1.22
C GLN A 55 -10.15 7.93 -1.47
N ASN A 56 -9.34 8.19 -2.49
CA ASN A 56 -8.13 7.39 -2.74
C ASN A 56 -7.06 7.61 -1.67
N ARG A 57 -6.91 8.85 -1.16
CA ARG A 57 -5.97 9.16 -0.08
C ARG A 57 -6.33 8.44 1.23
N SER A 58 -7.62 8.36 1.57
CA SER A 58 -8.06 7.62 2.77
C SER A 58 -7.88 6.12 2.61
N ILE A 59 -8.16 5.55 1.43
CA ILE A 59 -7.92 4.12 1.13
C ILE A 59 -6.42 3.78 1.20
N ILE A 60 -5.56 4.61 0.60
CA ILE A 60 -4.10 4.40 0.65
C ILE A 60 -3.60 4.47 2.09
N ARG A 61 -4.06 5.46 2.88
CA ARG A 61 -3.69 5.59 4.28
C ARG A 61 -4.13 4.38 5.11
N LEU A 62 -5.38 3.97 5.00
CA LEU A 62 -5.92 2.79 5.69
C LEU A 62 -5.17 1.51 5.29
N ARG A 63 -4.84 1.36 4.00
CA ARG A 63 -4.04 0.22 3.51
C ARG A 63 -2.62 0.26 4.07
N MET A 64 -1.99 1.42 4.13
CA MET A 64 -0.65 1.60 4.71
C MET A 64 -0.63 1.35 6.22
N GLU A 65 -1.63 1.82 6.95
CA GLU A 65 -1.79 1.54 8.38
C GLU A 65 -2.05 0.05 8.62
N ARG A 66 -2.91 -0.59 7.82
CA ARG A 66 -3.17 -2.03 7.90
C ARG A 66 -1.94 -2.87 7.54
N LEU A 67 -1.17 -2.48 6.52
CA LEU A 67 0.11 -3.11 6.19
C LEU A 67 1.11 -2.91 7.32
N ARG A 68 1.24 -1.69 7.87
CA ARG A 68 2.09 -1.41 9.04
C ARG A 68 1.66 -2.22 10.26
N MET A 69 0.37 -2.41 10.49
CA MET A 69 -0.15 -3.24 11.58
C MET A 69 0.07 -4.73 11.33
N SER A 70 -0.06 -5.21 10.11
CA SER A 70 0.26 -6.59 9.75
C SER A 70 1.76 -6.87 9.88
N LEU A 71 2.61 -5.97 9.36
CA LEU A 71 4.06 -5.98 9.54
C LEU A 71 4.45 -5.82 11.01
N CYS A 72 3.67 -5.09 11.82
CA CYS A 72 3.93 -5.03 13.25
C CYS A 72 3.49 -6.33 13.91
N MET A 73 2.35 -6.93 13.53
CA MET A 73 1.82 -8.18 14.09
C MET A 73 2.75 -9.37 13.86
N VAL A 74 3.41 -9.46 12.70
CA VAL A 74 4.54 -10.37 12.52
C VAL A 74 5.70 -9.82 13.35
N ASP A 75 6.27 -10.64 14.24
CA ASP A 75 7.43 -10.28 15.06
C ASP A 75 8.70 -10.18 14.19
N ILE A 76 8.76 -9.18 13.31
CA ILE A 76 9.88 -8.94 12.39
C ILE A 76 11.09 -8.55 13.22
N GLY A 77 12.12 -9.38 13.13
CA GLY A 77 13.40 -9.14 13.73
C GLY A 77 14.44 -8.76 12.68
N ILE A 78 15.33 -7.82 13.02
CA ILE A 78 16.43 -7.43 12.15
C ILE A 78 17.59 -8.38 12.39
N PHE A 79 18.14 -8.97 11.33
CA PHE A 79 19.32 -9.81 11.42
C PHE A 79 20.55 -8.99 11.81
N ILE A 80 21.25 -9.39 12.88
CA ILE A 80 22.47 -8.71 13.37
C ILE A 80 23.72 -9.51 13.01
N GLY A 81 23.63 -10.84 13.01
CA GLY A 81 24.79 -11.72 12.79
C GLY A 81 24.59 -13.09 13.40
N TYR A 82 25.68 -13.86 13.49
CA TYR A 82 25.68 -15.20 14.08
C TYR A 82 26.02 -15.16 15.57
N ALA A 83 25.52 -16.13 16.34
CA ALA A 83 25.89 -16.31 17.73
C ALA A 83 27.35 -16.81 17.81
N PRO A 84 28.17 -16.27 18.74
CA PRO A 84 29.60 -16.57 18.80
C PRO A 84 29.89 -18.01 19.24
N THR A 85 28.98 -18.65 19.96
CA THR A 85 29.18 -19.96 20.58
C THR A 85 28.17 -21.02 20.14
N LYS A 86 27.16 -20.65 19.35
CA LYS A 86 26.04 -21.51 18.96
C LYS A 86 25.76 -21.38 17.47
N LYS A 87 25.23 -22.44 16.85
CA LYS A 87 24.68 -22.39 15.48
C LYS A 87 23.32 -21.70 15.46
N ALA A 88 23.26 -20.44 15.89
CA ALA A 88 22.04 -19.65 16.00
C ALA A 88 22.24 -18.25 15.43
N PHE A 89 21.15 -17.64 14.96
CA PHE A 89 21.14 -16.28 14.46
C PHE A 89 20.83 -15.31 15.59
N ARG A 90 21.51 -14.17 15.60
CA ARG A 90 21.22 -13.03 16.49
C ARG A 90 20.25 -12.11 15.78
N ILE A 91 19.05 -12.02 16.33
CA ILE A 91 17.96 -11.23 15.78
C ILE A 91 17.56 -10.15 16.77
N TYR A 92 17.53 -8.90 16.32
CA TYR A 92 17.00 -7.79 17.10
C TYR A 92 15.49 -7.72 16.95
N LYS A 93 14.76 -8.05 18.02
CA LYS A 93 13.31 -7.82 18.05
C LYS A 93 13.03 -6.36 18.38
N ARG A 94 12.59 -5.58 17.39
CA ARG A 94 12.26 -4.15 17.56
C ARG A 94 11.18 -3.91 18.62
N ARG A 95 10.22 -4.82 18.75
CA ARG A 95 9.12 -4.74 19.73
C ARG A 95 9.61 -4.81 21.17
N THR A 96 10.49 -5.75 21.48
CA THR A 96 10.98 -5.97 22.85
C THR A 96 12.29 -5.25 23.14
N ARG A 97 12.93 -4.65 22.11
CA ARG A 97 14.26 -4.02 22.17
C ARG A 97 15.34 -4.97 22.72
N ARG A 98 15.23 -6.26 22.40
CA ARG A 98 16.18 -7.29 22.85
C ARG A 98 16.76 -8.05 21.66
N ILE A 99 18.01 -8.46 21.83
CA ILE A 99 18.68 -9.39 20.93
C ILE A 99 18.31 -10.80 21.40
N VAL A 100 17.75 -11.59 20.49
CA VAL A 100 17.37 -12.97 20.73
C VAL A 100 18.22 -13.86 19.82
N GLU A 101 18.77 -14.93 20.38
CA GLU A 101 19.43 -15.98 19.62
C GLU A 101 18.41 -17.06 19.28
N THR A 102 18.17 -17.31 17.99
CA THR A 102 17.25 -18.37 17.54
C THR A 102 17.83 -19.11 16.34
N ILE A 103 17.56 -20.42 16.30
CA ILE A 103 17.89 -21.31 15.20
C ILE A 103 16.78 -21.41 14.16
N HIS A 104 15.55 -21.05 14.52
CA HIS A 104 14.37 -21.17 13.65
C HIS A 104 13.97 -19.77 13.21
N VAL A 105 14.30 -19.46 11.95
CA VAL A 105 14.11 -18.15 11.32
C VAL A 105 13.66 -18.40 9.90
N ASP A 106 12.49 -17.91 9.55
CA ASP A 106 12.03 -17.86 8.16
C ASP A 106 12.48 -16.53 7.56
N PHE A 107 13.26 -16.58 6.49
CA PHE A 107 13.72 -15.39 5.77
C PHE A 107 12.68 -15.00 4.72
N ASP A 108 12.11 -13.80 4.84
CA ASP A 108 11.19 -13.25 3.85
C ASP A 108 11.96 -12.56 2.71
N GLU A 109 12.20 -13.30 1.63
CA GLU A 109 12.95 -12.88 0.44
C GLU A 109 12.26 -11.75 -0.35
N LEU A 110 10.95 -11.53 -0.13
CA LEU A 110 10.19 -10.44 -0.77
C LEU A 110 10.63 -9.05 -0.31
N THR A 111 11.16 -8.92 0.92
CA THR A 111 11.63 -7.63 1.44
C THR A 111 12.99 -7.23 0.85
N ALA A 112 13.82 -8.20 0.45
CA ALA A 112 15.15 -7.95 -0.14
C ALA A 112 15.04 -7.27 -1.52
N MET A 113 14.12 -7.73 -2.36
CA MET A 113 13.88 -7.16 -3.70
C MET A 113 13.39 -5.70 -3.65
N ALA A 114 12.68 -5.29 -2.58
CA ALA A 114 12.20 -3.93 -2.41
C ALA A 114 13.30 -2.93 -1.99
N SER A 115 14.41 -3.41 -1.41
CA SER A 115 15.55 -2.55 -1.03
C SER A 115 16.53 -2.28 -2.17
N GLU A 116 16.76 -3.25 -3.07
CA GLU A 116 17.64 -3.06 -4.23
C GLU A 116 17.08 -2.04 -5.24
N GLN A 117 15.76 -1.97 -5.36
CA GLN A 117 15.08 -0.94 -6.16
C GLN A 117 15.17 0.48 -5.54
N ARG A 118 15.51 0.59 -4.25
CA ARG A 118 15.63 1.88 -3.53
C ARG A 118 17.06 2.40 -3.49
N SER A 119 18.07 1.58 -3.78
CA SER A 119 19.48 1.99 -3.83
C SER A 119 19.92 2.44 -5.23
N SER A 120 19.15 2.18 -6.29
CA SER A 120 19.37 2.76 -7.62
C SER A 120 18.79 4.18 -7.69
N GLY A 121 19.49 5.14 -7.08
CA GLY A 121 19.30 6.55 -7.42
C GLY A 121 19.53 6.77 -8.92
N PRO A 122 18.84 7.73 -9.56
CA PRO A 122 19.08 8.01 -10.98
C PRO A 122 20.54 8.45 -11.16
N ALA A 123 21.28 7.71 -11.98
CA ALA A 123 22.58 8.15 -12.46
C ALA A 123 22.35 9.47 -13.22
N LEU A 124 22.82 10.56 -12.61
CA LEU A 124 22.91 11.88 -13.22
C LEU A 124 24.00 11.79 -14.29
N ASN A 125 23.62 11.30 -15.48
CA ASN A 125 24.49 11.34 -16.65
C ASN A 125 24.45 12.76 -17.24
N ASP A 126 25.55 13.46 -17.00
CA ASP A 126 26.20 14.49 -17.83
C ASP A 126 25.35 15.23 -18.85
N MET A 127 25.02 16.48 -18.48
CA MET A 127 24.71 17.54 -19.42
C MET A 127 25.99 18.37 -19.64
N ILE A 128 26.76 18.03 -20.67
CA ILE A 128 27.70 18.92 -21.36
C ILE A 128 27.38 18.83 -22.85
#